data_AF-A0A659R433-F1
#
_entry.id   AF-A0A659R433-F1
#
_cell.length_a   1.000
_cell.length_b   1.000
_cell.length_c   1.000
_cell.angle_alpha   90.00
_cell.angle_beta   90.00
_cell.angle_gamma   90.00
#
_symmetry.space_group_name_H-M   'P 1'
#
loop_
_entity.id
_entity.type
_entity.pdbx_description
1 polymer ?
#
loop_
_entity_poly.entity_id
_entity_poly.type
_entity_poly.pdbx_seq_one_letter_code
_entity_poly.pdbx_strand_id
1 'polypeptide(L)'
;MLPGSSCTSLQSAISTTHPLRDLGSHGRYYEYTDARGHKRVIVELTADPRAPGPHTHVGQPKPSADPRTYDFKNDRYQKINNLSANDHHIYYDY
;
A
#
# COMPACT_ATOMS: atom_id res chain seq x y z
N MET A 1 -18.62 28.39 -10.29
CA MET A 1 -18.80 27.65 -9.02
C MET A 1 -18.71 26.17 -9.34
N LEU A 2 -17.64 25.50 -8.92
CA LEU A 2 -17.51 24.04 -9.07
C LEU A 2 -18.17 23.38 -7.85
N PRO A 3 -18.99 22.33 -8.03
CA PRO A 3 -19.62 21.63 -6.91
C PRO A 3 -18.54 20.88 -6.11
N GLY A 4 -18.66 20.97 -4.79
CA GLY A 4 -17.70 20.40 -3.85
C GLY A 4 -17.63 18.88 -3.96
N SER A 5 -16.47 18.36 -4.32
CA SER A 5 -16.14 16.95 -4.15
C SER A 5 -15.98 16.69 -2.66
N SER A 6 -17.05 16.17 -2.05
CA SER A 6 -17.05 15.53 -0.74
C SER A 6 -15.86 14.57 -0.64
N CYS A 7 -14.87 14.89 0.21
CA CYS A 7 -13.89 13.92 0.69
C CYS A 7 -14.63 12.91 1.56
N THR A 8 -15.23 11.90 0.94
CA THR A 8 -15.77 10.74 1.65
C THR A 8 -14.60 10.01 2.26
N SER A 9 -14.43 10.13 3.58
CA SER A 9 -13.51 9.33 4.37
C SER A 9 -13.91 7.86 4.22
N LEU A 10 -13.23 7.14 3.34
CA LEU A 10 -13.33 5.68 3.28
C LEU A 10 -12.49 5.12 4.44
N GLN A 11 -13.11 5.03 5.61
CA GLN A 11 -12.67 4.19 6.71
C GLN A 11 -12.81 2.72 6.30
N SER A 12 -11.82 2.21 5.57
CA SER A 12 -11.64 0.77 5.36
C SER A 12 -10.14 0.45 5.45
N ALA A 13 -9.55 0.65 6.63
CA ALA A 13 -8.28 0.03 6.97
C ALA A 13 -8.52 -1.47 7.19
N ILE A 14 -8.54 -2.24 6.11
CA ILE A 14 -8.69 -3.70 6.21
C ILE A 14 -7.31 -4.25 6.55
N SER A 15 -7.07 -4.44 7.86
CA SER A 15 -5.89 -5.13 8.38
C SER A 15 -5.93 -6.58 7.89
N THR A 16 -5.27 -6.84 6.77
CA THR A 16 -5.10 -8.19 6.23
C THR A 16 -3.76 -8.67 6.74
N THR A 17 -3.77 -9.53 7.77
CA THR A 17 -2.57 -10.27 8.16
C THR A 17 -2.31 -11.34 7.10
N HIS A 18 -1.36 -11.09 6.20
CA HIS A 18 -0.78 -12.17 5.38
C HIS A 18 -0.14 -13.22 6.30
N PRO A 19 -0.12 -14.52 5.90
CA PRO A 19 0.26 -15.61 6.78
C PRO A 19 1.58 -15.36 7.52
N LEU A 20 1.53 -15.56 8.84
CA LEU A 20 2.49 -15.31 9.93
C LEU A 20 3.96 -15.76 9.75
N ARG A 21 4.41 -16.18 8.56
CA ARG A 21 5.71 -16.83 8.36
C ARG A 21 6.87 -15.89 8.04
N ASP A 22 6.61 -14.63 7.67
CA ASP A 22 7.66 -13.65 7.36
C ASP A 22 7.45 -12.34 8.15
N LEU A 23 8.34 -12.05 9.10
CA LEU A 23 8.31 -10.82 9.90
C LEU A 23 8.41 -9.56 9.02
N GLY A 24 9.14 -9.64 7.90
CA GLY A 24 9.22 -8.56 6.90
C GLY A 24 7.94 -8.32 6.09
N SER A 25 6.89 -9.12 6.33
CA SER A 25 5.56 -8.92 5.75
C SER A 25 4.50 -8.60 6.83
N HIS A 26 4.90 -8.44 8.09
CA HIS A 26 3.99 -8.05 9.17
C HIS A 26 3.79 -6.55 9.19
N GLY A 27 2.53 -6.13 9.16
CA GLY A 27 2.23 -4.72 8.98
C GLY A 27 0.76 -4.36 8.91
N ARG A 28 0.52 -3.07 8.70
CA ARG A 28 -0.80 -2.50 8.44
C ARG A 28 -0.95 -2.22 6.95
N TYR A 29 -2.11 -2.56 6.41
CA TYR A 29 -2.43 -2.43 5.00
C TYR A 29 -3.60 -1.46 4.86
N TYR A 30 -3.40 -0.40 4.08
CA TYR A 30 -4.40 0.63 3.83
C TYR A 30 -4.69 0.68 2.34
N GLU A 31 -5.84 0.13 1.94
CA GLU A 31 -6.33 0.25 0.57
C GLU A 31 -7.05 1.59 0.40
N TYR A 32 -6.83 2.25 -0.73
CA TYR A 32 -7.55 3.47 -1.11
C TYR A 32 -7.73 3.54 -2.62
N THR A 33 -8.72 4.32 -3.05
CA THR A 33 -9.02 4.57 -4.46
C THR A 33 -8.56 5.97 -4.83
N ASP A 34 -7.73 6.11 -5.86
CA ASP A 34 -7.28 7.41 -6.34
C ASP A 34 -8.37 8.14 -7.16
N ALA A 35 -8.11 9.40 -7.54
CA ALA A 35 -9.05 10.23 -8.29
C ALA A 35 -9.42 9.67 -9.69
N ARG A 36 -8.70 8.67 -10.19
CA ARG A 36 -8.99 7.99 -11.47
C ARG A 36 -9.81 6.71 -11.27
N GLY A 37 -10.17 6.39 -10.03
CA GLY A 37 -10.86 5.16 -9.66
C GLY A 37 -9.93 3.96 -9.52
N HIS A 38 -8.61 4.15 -9.50
CA HIS A 38 -7.67 3.03 -9.38
C HIS A 38 -7.37 2.73 -7.92
N LYS A 39 -7.39 1.45 -7.56
CA LYS A 39 -7.02 0.99 -6.23
C LYS A 39 -5.51 1.08 -6.02
N ARG A 40 -5.12 1.43 -4.80
CA ARG A 40 -3.74 1.54 -4.31
C ARG A 40 -3.67 0.98 -2.91
N VAL A 41 -2.47 0.62 -2.46
CA VAL A 41 -2.25 0.19 -1.08
C VAL A 41 -1.03 0.89 -0.48
N ILE A 42 -1.14 1.35 0.77
CA ILE A 42 0.00 1.68 1.61
C ILE A 42 0.22 0.52 2.57
N VAL A 43 1.47 0.05 2.67
CA VAL A 43 1.86 -1.03 3.57
C VAL A 43 2.86 -0.49 4.56
N GLU A 44 2.50 -0.48 5.84
CA GLU A 44 3.40 -0.12 6.94
C GLU A 44 3.99 -1.39 7.54
N LEU A 45 5.32 -1.50 7.59
CA LEU A 45 6.06 -2.62 8.17
C LEU A 45 6.86 -2.12 9.37
N THR A 46 6.60 -2.67 10.55
CA THR A 46 7.20 -2.21 11.81
C THR A 46 8.16 -3.22 12.45
N ALA A 47 8.17 -4.46 11.96
CA ALA A 47 8.94 -5.55 12.53
C ALA A 47 9.81 -6.28 11.50
N ASP A 48 10.14 -5.64 10.38
CA ASP A 48 11.02 -6.24 9.36
C ASP A 48 12.47 -6.30 9.88
N PRO A 49 13.03 -7.50 10.15
CA PRO A 49 14.41 -7.62 10.64
C PRO A 49 15.46 -7.29 9.57
N ARG A 50 15.05 -7.11 8.30
CA ARG A 50 15.93 -6.79 7.18
C ARG A 50 16.06 -5.30 6.93
N ALA A 51 15.25 -4.49 7.61
CA ALA A 51 15.21 -3.05 7.48
C ALA A 51 15.86 -2.36 8.70
N PRO A 52 16.47 -1.19 8.52
CA PRO A 52 17.05 -0.42 9.63
C PRO A 52 16.00 0.11 10.63
N GLY A 53 14.72 0.12 10.24
CA GLY A 53 13.63 0.58 11.09
C GLY A 53 12.26 0.43 10.42
N PRO A 54 11.20 0.95 11.07
CA PRO A 54 9.87 1.02 10.51
C PRO A 54 9.87 1.74 9.16
N HIS A 55 9.07 1.24 8.23
CA HIS A 55 9.01 1.81 6.90
C HIS A 55 7.67 1.53 6.24
N THR A 56 7.35 2.34 5.24
CA THR A 56 6.17 2.14 4.41
C THR A 56 6.54 1.82 2.97
N HIS A 57 5.67 1.07 2.30
CA HIS A 57 5.68 0.84 0.87
C HIS A 57 4.42 1.43 0.24
N VAL A 58 4.56 1.92 -0.98
CA VAL A 58 3.43 2.19 -1.87
C VAL A 58 3.28 1.05 -2.86
N GLY A 59 2.08 0.49 -2.92
CA GLY A 59 1.70 -0.60 -3.80
C GLY A 59 0.66 -0.20 -4.84
N GLN A 60 0.75 -0.83 -6.00
CA GLN A 60 -0.19 -0.70 -7.10
C GLN A 60 -0.60 -2.06 -7.67
N PRO A 61 -1.67 -2.12 -8.45
CA PRO A 61 -2.05 -3.32 -9.20
C PRO A 61 -0.92 -3.77 -10.13
N LYS A 62 -0.84 -5.08 -10.42
CA LYS A 62 0.13 -5.60 -11.40
C LYS A 62 -0.17 -5.02 -12.80
N PRO A 63 0.84 -4.81 -13.67
CA PRO A 63 0.63 -4.18 -14.98
C PRO A 63 -0.40 -4.88 -15.87
N SER A 64 -0.59 -6.18 -15.71
CA SER A 64 -1.54 -7.00 -16.46
C SER A 64 -2.95 -7.06 -15.85
N ALA A 65 -3.18 -6.45 -14.69
CA ALA A 65 -4.44 -6.53 -13.97
C ALA A 65 -5.24 -5.23 -14.09
N ASP A 66 -6.57 -5.31 -14.00
CA ASP A 66 -7.41 -4.12 -13.98
C ASP A 66 -7.26 -3.38 -12.65
N PRO A 67 -6.80 -2.12 -12.65
CA PRO A 67 -6.56 -1.38 -11.43
C PRO A 67 -7.83 -1.00 -10.67
N ARG A 68 -9.02 -1.08 -11.29
CA ARG A 68 -10.29 -0.75 -10.63
C ARG A 68 -10.86 -1.91 -9.82
N THR A 69 -10.49 -3.13 -10.17
CA THR A 69 -11.06 -4.36 -9.61
C THR A 69 -10.03 -5.24 -8.89
N TYR A 70 -8.76 -4.83 -8.84
CA TYR A 70 -7.69 -5.55 -8.15
C TYR A 70 -8.04 -5.89 -6.68
N ASP A 71 -7.73 -7.11 -6.26
CA ASP A 71 -7.96 -7.58 -4.90
C ASP A 71 -6.64 -7.70 -4.13
N PHE A 72 -6.24 -6.62 -3.46
CA PHE A 72 -5.00 -6.60 -2.67
C PHE A 72 -4.99 -7.56 -1.47
N LYS A 73 -6.13 -8.14 -1.09
CA LYS A 73 -6.20 -9.11 0.00
C LYS A 73 -5.71 -10.48 -0.43
N ASN A 74 -6.01 -10.86 -1.66
CA ASN A 74 -5.67 -12.16 -2.23
C ASN A 74 -4.45 -12.09 -3.16
N ASP A 75 -4.24 -10.95 -3.83
CA ASP A 75 -3.17 -10.77 -4.79
C ASP A 75 -2.08 -9.80 -4.31
N ARG A 76 -0.82 -10.19 -4.51
CA ARG A 76 0.33 -9.37 -4.09
C ARG A 76 0.45 -8.11 -4.92
N TYR A 77 0.59 -6.96 -4.26
CA TYR A 77 0.81 -5.68 -4.93
C TYR A 77 2.12 -5.63 -5.74
N GLN A 78 2.15 -4.76 -6.74
CA GLN A 78 3.36 -4.28 -7.39
C GLN A 78 3.93 -3.11 -6.58
N LYS A 79 5.19 -3.22 -6.15
CA LYS A 79 5.92 -2.13 -5.50
C LYS A 79 6.10 -0.97 -6.50
N ILE A 80 5.89 0.25 -6.05
CA ILE A 80 6.25 1.45 -6.80
C ILE A 80 7.66 1.87 -6.36
N ASN A 81 8.63 1.71 -7.27
CA ASN A 81 10.01 2.12 -7.00
C ASN A 81 10.20 3.61 -7.36
N ASN A 82 10.97 4.31 -6.54
CA ASN A 82 11.64 5.54 -6.93
C ASN A 82 12.66 5.20 -8.03
N LEU A 83 12.46 5.76 -9.23
CA LEU A 83 13.29 5.48 -10.41
C LEU A 83 14.76 5.89 -10.23
N SER A 84 15.04 6.91 -9.41
CA SER A 84 16.41 7.41 -9.21
C SER A 84 17.22 6.57 -8.22
N ALA A 85 16.55 5.91 -7.26
CA ALA A 85 17.21 5.10 -6.23
C ALA A 85 17.00 3.59 -6.42
N ASN A 86 16.11 3.19 -7.34
CA ASN A 86 15.58 1.83 -7.46
C ASN A 86 15.11 1.24 -6.12
N ASP A 87 14.55 2.10 -5.28
CA ASP A 87 14.11 1.78 -3.93
C ASP A 87 12.63 2.15 -3.73
N HIS A 88 11.94 1.46 -2.84
CA HIS A 88 10.51 1.63 -2.57
C HIS A 88 10.20 1.77 -1.07
N HIS A 89 11.23 1.76 -0.23
CA HIS A 89 11.08 1.98 1.21
C HIS A 89 10.96 3.48 1.48
N ILE A 90 10.00 3.84 2.33
CA ILE A 90 9.89 5.18 2.91
C ILE A 90 10.04 4.99 4.42
N TYR A 91 11.25 5.22 4.92
CA TYR A 91 11.57 5.15 6.34
C TYR A 91 11.05 6.36 7.10
N TYR A 92 10.66 6.15 8.37
CA TYR A 92 10.28 7.23 9.28
C TYR A 92 10.74 6.89 10.70
N ASP A 93 11.07 7.93 11.45
CA ASP A 93 11.40 7.84 12.87
C ASP A 93 10.16 8.12 13.72
N TYR A 94 10.16 7.66 14.98
CA TYR A 94 9.14 7.96 15.99
C TYR A 94 9.50 9.19 16.82
#